data_AF-A0A9D6TT77-F1
#
_entry.id   AF-A0A9D6TT77-F1
#
_cell.length_a   1.000
_cell.length_b   1.000
_cell.length_c   1.000
_cell.angle_alpha   90.00
_cell.angle_beta   90.00
_cell.angle_gamma   90.00
#
_symmetry.space_group_name_H-M   'P 1'
#
loop_
_entity.id
_entity.type
_entity.pdbx_description
1 polymer ?
#
loop_
_entity_poly.entity_id
_entity_poly.type
_entity_poly.pdbx_seq_one_letter_code
_entity_poly.pdbx_strand_id
1 'polypeptide(L)'
;MVERLKAAGAIMLGKTNTPTFGWIGATHNLLFGITRNPWNLERTPGGSSGGASAAAAAGLGPLHVGTDGGGSIRIPASCAGIYGLKPSFGRIPTYPASGAWSLSHIGPMTRTVADAALVLSVCAGPDERDQASLPAARVDYVKALRGSLEGLRVAYSDDLGFVEAVDPEVRAVCAKAAKAFGELGCRVDAVSPRWPSPRDCWEQIFCGGIATRMAPYLDRREEIDPGLYRIIETTLRNPPTKYVQAWFDRLAWWQHPRAFFERYDFLVTPTIACPPFRVGLDNPTEIAGTPVSAYAWIPFTFPFNMTGQPAASVPCGFTKDGLPIGLQIVGRRFDDATVLRASAGFERVRPWAQQHPPLE
;
A
#
# COMPACT_ATOMS: atom_id res chain seq x y z
N MET A 1 -6.80 6.08 16.57
CA MET A 1 -5.66 6.83 15.97
C MET A 1 -5.74 8.34 16.19
N VAL A 2 -6.78 9.05 15.70
CA VAL A 2 -6.86 10.53 15.82
C VAL A 2 -6.72 11.01 17.26
N GLU A 3 -7.35 10.33 18.22
CA GLU A 3 -7.19 10.59 19.65
C GLU A 3 -5.71 10.54 20.09
N ARG A 4 -4.96 9.54 19.64
CA ARG A 4 -3.52 9.36 19.97
C ARG A 4 -2.67 10.47 19.38
N LEU A 5 -2.91 10.84 18.12
CA LEU A 5 -2.20 11.94 17.47
C LEU A 5 -2.46 13.28 18.18
N LYS A 6 -3.72 13.58 18.51
CA LYS A 6 -4.07 14.79 19.27
C LYS A 6 -3.42 14.82 20.65
N ALA A 7 -3.43 13.69 21.36
CA ALA A 7 -2.77 13.57 22.67
C ALA A 7 -1.25 13.78 22.59
N ALA A 8 -0.62 13.44 21.46
CA ALA A 8 0.79 13.73 21.18
C ALA A 8 1.06 15.16 20.68
N GLY A 9 0.04 16.03 20.60
CA GLY A 9 0.18 17.43 20.21
C GLY A 9 0.03 17.70 18.71
N ALA A 10 -0.41 16.74 17.90
CA ALA A 10 -0.63 16.97 16.47
C ALA A 10 -1.83 17.89 16.22
N ILE A 11 -1.68 18.83 15.27
CA ILE A 11 -2.74 19.74 14.81
C ILE A 11 -3.43 19.13 13.59
N MET A 12 -4.75 18.97 13.66
CA MET A 12 -5.55 18.43 12.56
C MET A 12 -5.86 19.53 11.53
N LEU A 13 -5.19 19.51 10.38
CA LEU A 13 -5.39 20.49 9.32
C LEU A 13 -6.70 20.27 8.55
N GLY A 14 -7.08 19.02 8.31
CA GLY A 14 -8.27 18.71 7.52
C GLY A 14 -8.43 17.23 7.19
N LYS A 15 -9.30 16.95 6.24
CA LYS A 15 -9.53 15.62 5.66
C LYS A 15 -9.12 15.64 4.18
N THR A 16 -8.55 14.55 3.72
CA THR A 16 -8.10 14.40 2.34
C THR A 16 -9.09 13.57 1.52
N ASN A 17 -9.19 13.86 0.22
CA ASN A 17 -10.10 13.16 -0.68
C ASN A 17 -9.75 11.66 -0.84
N THR A 18 -10.76 10.85 -1.15
CA THR A 18 -10.68 9.39 -1.31
C THR A 18 -11.83 8.91 -2.23
N PRO A 19 -11.71 7.80 -2.98
CA PRO A 19 -12.87 7.23 -3.67
C PRO A 19 -13.91 6.73 -2.66
N THR A 20 -15.16 6.64 -3.09
CA THR A 20 -16.31 6.26 -2.24
C THR A 20 -16.08 4.92 -1.51
N PHE A 21 -16.02 4.93 -0.18
CA PHE A 21 -15.69 3.74 0.62
C PHE A 21 -14.35 3.05 0.30
N GLY A 22 -13.42 3.74 -0.37
CA GLY A 22 -12.10 3.19 -0.66
C GLY A 22 -12.09 2.07 -1.70
N TRP A 23 -13.09 2.00 -2.58
CA TRP A 23 -13.35 0.85 -3.46
C TRP A 23 -12.31 0.61 -4.58
N ILE A 24 -11.50 1.63 -4.92
CA ILE A 24 -10.50 1.58 -6.00
C ILE A 24 -9.14 2.14 -5.60
N GLY A 25 -8.13 1.74 -6.36
CA GLY A 25 -6.75 2.25 -6.29
C GLY A 25 -6.54 3.60 -7.00
N ALA A 26 -7.60 4.33 -7.33
CA ALA A 26 -7.57 5.69 -7.87
C ALA A 26 -8.43 6.63 -7.01
N THR A 27 -8.23 7.94 -7.13
CA THR A 27 -8.94 8.92 -6.27
C THR A 27 -9.85 9.84 -7.07
N HIS A 28 -11.07 9.35 -7.26
CA HIS A 28 -12.20 10.12 -7.76
C HIS A 28 -13.49 9.64 -7.09
N ASN A 29 -14.47 10.53 -6.98
CA ASN A 29 -15.81 10.23 -6.48
C ASN A 29 -16.81 11.29 -6.99
N LEU A 30 -18.09 11.00 -6.85
CA LEU A 30 -19.19 11.89 -7.28
C LEU A 30 -19.28 13.21 -6.47
N LEU A 31 -18.75 13.26 -5.24
CA LEU A 31 -18.93 14.41 -4.32
C LEU A 31 -17.87 15.51 -4.49
N PHE A 32 -16.61 15.11 -4.58
CA PHE A 32 -15.44 16.00 -4.60
C PHE A 32 -14.68 15.95 -5.93
N GLY A 33 -15.09 15.06 -6.84
CA GLY A 33 -14.42 14.89 -8.11
C GLY A 33 -13.03 14.23 -7.99
N ILE A 34 -12.18 14.50 -8.97
CA ILE A 34 -10.89 13.83 -9.15
C ILE A 34 -9.78 14.57 -8.38
N THR A 35 -9.00 13.84 -7.59
CA THR A 35 -7.68 14.32 -7.12
C THR A 35 -6.63 14.05 -8.18
N ARG A 36 -5.78 15.05 -8.46
CA ARG A 36 -4.73 14.99 -9.48
C ARG A 36 -3.36 14.79 -8.83
N ASN A 37 -2.44 14.18 -9.57
CA ASN A 37 -1.07 13.97 -9.12
C ASN A 37 -0.24 15.27 -9.25
N PRO A 38 0.41 15.75 -8.17
CA PRO A 38 1.29 16.91 -8.22
C PRO A 38 2.41 16.83 -9.26
N TRP A 39 2.89 15.63 -9.59
CA TRP A 39 3.96 15.43 -10.58
C TRP A 39 3.49 15.62 -12.03
N ASN A 40 2.21 15.34 -12.29
CA ASN A 40 1.57 15.56 -13.58
C ASN A 40 0.05 15.55 -13.38
N LEU A 41 -0.59 16.69 -13.61
CA LEU A 41 -2.02 16.89 -13.34
C LEU A 41 -2.94 16.00 -14.19
N GLU A 42 -2.47 15.41 -15.27
CA GLU A 42 -3.23 14.43 -16.07
C GLU A 42 -3.15 13.00 -15.53
N ARG A 43 -2.36 12.75 -14.49
CA ARG A 43 -2.14 11.42 -13.91
C ARG A 43 -2.77 11.25 -12.53
N THR A 44 -3.11 10.02 -12.20
CA THR A 44 -3.65 9.66 -10.88
C THR A 44 -2.58 9.77 -9.78
N PRO A 45 -2.90 10.29 -8.58
CA PRO A 45 -2.03 10.17 -7.42
C PRO A 45 -2.11 8.78 -6.75
N GLY A 46 -2.82 7.83 -7.39
CA GLY A 46 -3.18 6.54 -6.81
C GLY A 46 -4.38 6.64 -5.87
N GLY A 47 -4.59 5.61 -5.06
CA GLY A 47 -5.74 5.54 -4.16
C GLY A 47 -5.75 4.26 -3.30
N SER A 48 -6.65 4.16 -2.33
CA SER A 48 -7.72 5.11 -2.02
C SER A 48 -7.26 6.36 -1.25
N SER A 49 -6.07 6.36 -0.64
CA SER A 49 -5.54 7.50 0.10
C SER A 49 -4.85 8.54 -0.81
N GLY A 50 -5.34 8.76 -2.03
CA GLY A 50 -4.67 9.61 -3.02
C GLY A 50 -4.74 11.11 -2.70
N GLY A 51 -5.75 11.56 -1.95
CA GLY A 51 -5.77 12.93 -1.42
C GLY A 51 -4.60 13.17 -0.45
N ALA A 52 -4.32 12.19 0.41
CA ALA A 52 -3.21 12.25 1.36
C ALA A 52 -1.85 12.21 0.64
N SER A 53 -1.70 11.38 -0.40
CA SER A 53 -0.44 11.34 -1.15
C SER A 53 -0.19 12.61 -1.95
N ALA A 54 -1.22 13.14 -2.62
CA ALA A 54 -1.13 14.40 -3.34
C ALA A 54 -0.80 15.56 -2.38
N ALA A 55 -1.47 15.64 -1.23
CA ALA A 55 -1.20 16.65 -0.22
C ALA A 55 0.24 16.57 0.31
N ALA A 56 0.73 15.38 0.65
CA ALA A 56 2.10 15.18 1.11
C ALA A 56 3.13 15.54 0.02
N ALA A 57 2.90 15.14 -1.23
CA ALA A 57 3.79 15.45 -2.33
C ALA A 57 3.86 16.96 -2.62
N ALA A 58 2.72 17.66 -2.52
CA ALA A 58 2.62 19.11 -2.68
C ALA A 58 3.05 19.93 -1.45
N GLY A 59 3.50 19.28 -0.36
CA GLY A 59 3.97 19.98 0.85
C GLY A 59 2.86 20.50 1.77
N LEU A 60 1.62 20.05 1.61
CA LEU A 60 0.48 20.39 2.47
C LEU A 60 0.52 19.61 3.78
N GLY A 61 1.49 19.94 4.63
CA GLY A 61 1.72 19.28 5.92
C GLY A 61 2.61 18.03 5.83
N PRO A 62 3.37 17.72 6.90
CA PRO A 62 4.37 16.64 6.87
C PRO A 62 3.79 15.25 7.20
N LEU A 63 2.67 15.19 7.94
CA LEU A 63 2.10 13.95 8.46
C LEU A 63 0.72 13.71 7.87
N HIS A 64 0.57 12.60 7.15
CA HIS A 64 -0.70 12.15 6.61
C HIS A 64 -1.00 10.73 7.05
N VAL A 65 -2.27 10.37 6.98
CA VAL A 65 -2.78 9.06 7.40
C VAL A 65 -3.59 8.48 6.27
N GLY A 66 -3.34 7.20 5.97
CA GLY A 66 -4.12 6.44 5.02
C GLY A 66 -4.67 5.15 5.61
N THR A 67 -5.50 4.49 4.80
CA THR A 67 -5.90 3.10 5.02
C THR A 67 -5.40 2.25 3.86
N ASP A 68 -5.14 0.96 4.09
CA ASP A 68 -4.58 0.06 3.10
C ASP A 68 -5.23 -1.33 3.21
N GLY A 69 -6.16 -1.63 2.29
CA GLY A 69 -6.85 -2.94 2.16
C GLY A 69 -6.38 -3.77 0.95
N GLY A 70 -5.80 -3.12 -0.05
CA GLY A 70 -5.17 -3.75 -1.21
C GLY A 70 -4.01 -2.92 -1.76
N GLY A 71 -3.33 -2.15 -0.89
CA GLY A 71 -2.27 -1.23 -1.28
C GLY A 71 -2.59 0.25 -1.06
N SER A 72 -3.73 0.62 -0.47
CA SER A 72 -4.21 2.00 -0.48
C SER A 72 -3.42 3.05 0.33
N ILE A 73 -2.31 2.67 0.97
CA ILE A 73 -1.24 3.57 1.44
C ILE A 73 -0.06 3.52 0.45
N ARG A 74 0.37 2.30 0.07
CA ARG A 74 1.57 2.04 -0.73
C ARG A 74 1.42 2.45 -2.20
N ILE A 75 0.30 2.14 -2.83
CA ILE A 75 -0.08 2.54 -4.19
C ILE A 75 0.03 4.07 -4.33
N PRO A 76 -0.71 4.89 -3.55
CA PRO A 76 -0.62 6.33 -3.70
C PRO A 76 0.73 6.90 -3.28
N ALA A 77 1.44 6.25 -2.35
CA ALA A 77 2.82 6.63 -2.03
C ALA A 77 3.77 6.45 -3.22
N SER A 78 3.67 5.32 -3.93
CA SER A 78 4.41 5.08 -5.17
C SER A 78 4.05 6.09 -6.26
N CYS A 79 2.75 6.36 -6.46
CA CYS A 79 2.33 7.28 -7.53
C CYS A 79 2.75 8.73 -7.29
N ALA A 80 2.77 9.17 -6.03
CA ALA A 80 3.07 10.56 -5.67
C ALA A 80 4.53 10.78 -5.24
N GLY A 81 5.38 9.74 -5.25
CA GLY A 81 6.79 9.86 -4.87
C GLY A 81 6.99 10.24 -3.40
N ILE A 82 6.22 9.64 -2.50
CA ILE A 82 6.35 9.82 -1.05
C ILE A 82 6.60 8.49 -0.32
N TYR A 83 6.91 8.53 0.96
CA TYR A 83 6.98 7.34 1.80
C TYR A 83 5.60 6.94 2.31
N GLY A 84 5.27 5.64 2.27
CA GLY A 84 4.03 5.12 2.82
C GLY A 84 4.26 3.80 3.53
N LEU A 85 3.87 3.71 4.80
CA LEU A 85 4.01 2.49 5.60
C LEU A 85 2.64 1.88 5.89
N LYS A 86 2.45 0.65 5.42
CA LYS A 86 1.42 -0.25 5.92
C LYS A 86 2.01 -1.10 7.05
N PRO A 87 1.73 -0.81 8.33
CA PRO A 87 2.28 -1.62 9.42
C PRO A 87 1.66 -3.03 9.41
N SER A 88 2.09 -3.85 10.36
CA SER A 88 1.51 -5.17 10.59
C SER A 88 0.03 -5.07 10.92
N PHE A 89 -0.77 -6.04 10.49
CA PHE A 89 -2.20 -6.07 10.78
C PHE A 89 -2.46 -5.99 12.28
N GLY A 90 -3.30 -5.04 12.70
CA GLY A 90 -3.60 -4.77 14.12
C GLY A 90 -2.59 -3.91 14.86
N ARG A 91 -1.45 -3.52 14.25
CA ARG A 91 -0.43 -2.70 14.92
C ARG A 91 -0.95 -1.32 15.30
N ILE A 92 -1.63 -0.66 14.36
CA ILE A 92 -2.46 0.52 14.61
C ILE A 92 -3.92 0.03 14.60
N PRO A 93 -4.67 0.20 15.69
CA PRO A 93 -6.03 -0.30 15.80
C PRO A 93 -6.99 0.53 14.94
N THR A 94 -7.99 -0.16 14.40
CA THR A 94 -9.00 0.39 13.49
C THR A 94 -10.38 0.38 14.13
N TYR A 95 -10.97 1.56 14.30
CA TYR A 95 -12.36 1.71 14.74
C TYR A 95 -12.99 2.97 14.14
N PRO A 96 -14.24 2.90 13.62
CA PRO A 96 -15.02 1.69 13.37
C PRO A 96 -14.45 0.84 12.22
N ALA A 97 -14.88 -0.42 12.13
CA ALA A 97 -14.46 -1.32 11.05
C ALA A 97 -14.88 -0.79 9.66
N SER A 98 -14.01 -0.95 8.66
CA SER A 98 -14.29 -0.61 7.25
C SER A 98 -15.05 -1.73 6.53
N GLY A 99 -15.47 -1.53 5.27
CA GLY A 99 -16.01 -2.61 4.44
C GLY A 99 -14.98 -3.69 4.10
N ALA A 100 -13.68 -3.39 4.20
CA ALA A 100 -12.58 -4.33 4.00
C ALA A 100 -11.85 -4.62 5.33
N TRP A 101 -12.60 -4.74 6.44
CA TRP A 101 -12.07 -4.76 7.81
C TRP A 101 -10.96 -5.80 8.02
N SER A 102 -11.09 -6.98 7.41
CA SER A 102 -10.14 -8.07 7.58
C SER A 102 -8.85 -7.93 6.76
N LEU A 103 -8.77 -6.92 5.90
CA LEU A 103 -7.63 -6.60 5.03
C LEU A 103 -7.04 -5.22 5.32
N SER A 104 -7.85 -4.33 5.91
CA SER A 104 -7.56 -2.92 6.11
C SER A 104 -6.56 -2.70 7.23
N HIS A 105 -5.52 -1.94 6.91
CA HIS A 105 -4.54 -1.43 7.86
C HIS A 105 -4.65 0.09 7.90
N ILE A 106 -4.25 0.70 9.02
CA ILE A 106 -4.04 2.14 9.11
C ILE A 106 -2.53 2.39 9.20
N GLY A 107 -2.02 3.43 8.55
CA GLY A 107 -0.60 3.74 8.57
C GLY A 107 -0.25 5.14 8.11
N PRO A 108 0.99 5.58 8.38
CA PRO A 108 1.47 6.90 8.02
C PRO A 108 1.84 7.01 6.53
N MET A 109 1.65 8.20 6.00
CA MET A 109 2.10 8.66 4.68
C MET A 109 2.87 9.97 4.88
N THR A 110 4.15 9.98 4.52
CA THR A 110 5.10 11.04 4.91
C THR A 110 6.13 11.29 3.83
N ARG A 111 6.91 12.37 3.96
CA ARG A 111 8.05 12.64 3.06
C ARG A 111 9.33 11.95 3.49
N THR A 112 9.45 11.60 4.77
CA THR A 112 10.63 10.93 5.33
C THR A 112 10.25 9.65 6.08
N VAL A 113 11.20 8.73 6.20
CA VAL A 113 11.01 7.51 7.01
C VAL A 113 10.94 7.85 8.51
N ALA A 114 11.68 8.88 8.94
CA ALA A 114 11.69 9.34 10.33
C ALA A 114 10.30 9.79 10.82
N ASP A 115 9.59 10.57 10.01
CA ASP A 115 8.24 11.03 10.32
C ASP A 115 7.25 9.86 10.46
N ALA A 116 7.35 8.86 9.58
CA ALA A 116 6.51 7.68 9.67
C ALA A 116 6.78 6.86 10.94
N ALA A 117 8.05 6.75 11.35
CA ALA A 117 8.41 6.08 12.60
C ALA A 117 7.86 6.81 13.84
N LEU A 118 7.84 8.15 13.83
CA LEU A 118 7.22 8.95 14.88
C LEU A 118 5.71 8.71 14.96
N VAL A 119 5.01 8.78 13.81
CA VAL A 119 3.56 8.52 13.76
C VAL A 119 3.24 7.10 14.23
N LEU A 120 4.01 6.10 13.80
CA LEU A 120 3.82 4.72 14.25
C LEU A 120 4.02 4.58 15.77
N SER A 121 5.04 5.22 16.33
CA SER A 121 5.33 5.19 17.78
C SER A 121 4.17 5.75 18.61
N VAL A 122 3.50 6.78 18.12
CA VAL A 122 2.33 7.39 18.78
C VAL A 122 1.07 6.55 18.60
N CYS A 123 0.88 5.97 17.41
CA CYS A 123 -0.40 5.38 17.04
C CYS A 123 -0.49 3.89 17.33
N ALA A 124 0.63 3.18 17.48
CA ALA A 124 0.65 1.75 17.72
C ALA A 124 0.18 1.38 19.13
N GLY A 125 -0.36 0.17 19.27
CA GLY A 125 -0.73 -0.42 20.56
C GLY A 125 -2.22 -0.74 20.69
N PRO A 126 -2.58 -1.47 21.77
CA PRO A 126 -3.87 -2.14 21.90
C PRO A 126 -5.02 -1.13 22.03
N ASP A 127 -6.20 -1.51 21.57
CA ASP A 127 -7.45 -0.78 21.76
C ASP A 127 -8.61 -1.77 21.71
N GLU A 128 -9.37 -1.89 22.80
CA GLU A 128 -10.46 -2.88 22.94
C GLU A 128 -11.59 -2.70 21.92
N ARG A 129 -11.68 -1.53 21.27
CA ARG A 129 -12.63 -1.30 20.17
C ARG A 129 -12.28 -2.07 18.90
N ASP A 130 -11.04 -2.53 18.78
CA ASP A 130 -10.53 -3.34 17.68
C ASP A 130 -10.07 -4.73 18.17
N GLN A 131 -10.86 -5.74 17.83
CA GLN A 131 -10.61 -7.15 18.19
C GLN A 131 -9.30 -7.70 17.62
N ALA A 132 -8.78 -7.10 16.54
CA ALA A 132 -7.53 -7.50 15.91
C ALA A 132 -6.31 -6.73 16.44
N SER A 133 -6.51 -5.79 17.38
CA SER A 133 -5.42 -4.94 17.87
C SER A 133 -4.32 -5.78 18.53
N LEU A 134 -3.07 -5.43 18.22
CA LEU A 134 -1.92 -6.13 18.76
C LEU A 134 -1.54 -5.57 20.14
N PRO A 135 -0.94 -6.41 21.01
CA PRO A 135 -0.27 -5.92 22.21
C PRO A 135 0.74 -4.82 21.88
N ALA A 136 1.00 -3.96 22.86
CA ALA A 136 1.96 -2.88 22.74
C ALA A 136 3.32 -3.44 22.29
N ALA A 137 3.88 -2.84 21.23
CA ALA A 137 5.20 -3.24 20.75
C ALA A 137 6.25 -2.86 21.81
N ARG A 138 7.16 -3.77 22.13
CA ARG A 138 8.37 -3.46 22.92
C ARG A 138 9.50 -2.96 22.01
N VAL A 139 9.15 -2.07 21.08
CA VAL A 139 10.03 -1.57 20.03
C VAL A 139 9.98 -0.06 20.03
N ASP A 140 11.15 0.56 20.11
CA ASP A 140 11.33 1.97 19.79
C ASP A 140 11.58 2.10 18.28
N TYR A 141 10.54 2.52 17.55
CA TYR A 141 10.59 2.61 16.09
C TYR A 141 11.54 3.69 15.58
N VAL A 142 11.75 4.77 16.34
CA VAL A 142 12.69 5.84 15.97
C VAL A 142 14.12 5.37 16.14
N LYS A 143 14.41 4.68 17.25
CA LYS A 143 15.73 4.06 17.48
C LYS A 143 16.02 2.96 16.46
N ALA A 144 15.00 2.20 16.03
CA ALA A 144 15.15 1.13 15.05
C ALA A 144 15.72 1.61 13.70
N LEU A 145 15.53 2.88 13.32
CA LEU A 145 16.05 3.47 12.07
C LEU A 145 17.59 3.46 11.97
N ARG A 146 18.27 3.42 13.12
CA ARG A 146 19.73 3.44 13.25
C ARG A 146 20.36 2.04 13.25
N GLY A 147 19.55 0.99 13.23
CA GLY A 147 20.06 -0.38 13.25
C GLY A 147 20.84 -0.74 11.98
N SER A 148 21.85 -1.61 12.12
CA SER A 148 22.57 -2.16 10.97
C SER A 148 21.68 -3.08 10.13
N LEU A 149 21.94 -3.11 8.82
CA LEU A 149 21.38 -4.03 7.83
C LEU A 149 22.41 -5.05 7.34
N GLU A 150 23.63 -4.98 7.84
CA GLU A 150 24.73 -5.85 7.43
C GLU A 150 24.41 -7.32 7.66
N GLY A 151 24.66 -8.15 6.64
CA GLY A 151 24.43 -9.58 6.66
C GLY A 151 22.98 -10.02 6.48
N LEU A 152 22.00 -9.10 6.47
CA LEU A 152 20.60 -9.47 6.24
C LEU A 152 20.39 -10.05 4.84
N ARG A 153 19.54 -11.07 4.75
CA ARG A 153 19.18 -11.75 3.51
C ARG A 153 17.98 -11.06 2.88
N VAL A 154 18.19 -10.47 1.72
CA VAL A 154 17.20 -9.69 0.99
C VAL A 154 16.86 -10.42 -0.28
N ALA A 155 15.58 -10.65 -0.51
CA ALA A 155 15.11 -11.12 -1.79
C ALA A 155 14.64 -9.94 -2.63
N TYR A 156 15.04 -9.89 -3.90
CA TYR A 156 14.44 -9.04 -4.91
C TYR A 156 13.59 -9.88 -5.85
N SER A 157 12.34 -9.49 -6.07
CA SER A 157 11.46 -10.11 -7.08
C SER A 157 10.62 -9.05 -7.75
N ASP A 158 10.60 -9.04 -9.07
CA ASP A 158 9.75 -8.16 -9.89
C ASP A 158 8.59 -8.92 -10.55
N ASP A 159 8.32 -10.15 -10.12
CA ASP A 159 7.27 -10.99 -10.66
C ASP A 159 6.44 -11.74 -9.59
N LEU A 160 6.95 -11.89 -8.37
CA LEU A 160 6.43 -12.76 -7.30
C LEU A 160 6.08 -14.20 -7.75
N GLY A 161 6.49 -14.60 -8.96
CA GLY A 161 6.07 -15.80 -9.66
C GLY A 161 4.67 -15.83 -10.28
N PHE A 162 3.82 -14.80 -10.10
CA PHE A 162 2.44 -14.78 -10.64
C PHE A 162 2.07 -13.49 -11.38
N VAL A 163 2.93 -12.48 -11.37
CA VAL A 163 2.64 -11.19 -12.01
C VAL A 163 2.79 -11.31 -13.52
N GLU A 164 1.72 -11.04 -14.24
CA GLU A 164 1.63 -11.24 -15.68
C GLU A 164 2.34 -10.13 -16.48
N ALA A 165 2.21 -8.88 -16.06
CA ALA A 165 2.75 -7.72 -16.76
C ALA A 165 3.33 -6.71 -15.77
N VAL A 166 4.51 -6.17 -16.10
CA VAL A 166 5.14 -5.05 -15.39
C VAL A 166 5.83 -4.18 -16.43
N ASP A 167 5.61 -2.88 -16.32
CA ASP A 167 6.22 -1.87 -17.16
C ASP A 167 7.77 -1.99 -17.14
N PRO A 168 8.44 -1.99 -18.31
CA PRO A 168 9.89 -2.11 -18.37
C PRO A 168 10.66 -1.01 -17.61
N GLU A 169 10.16 0.22 -17.55
CA GLU A 169 10.79 1.29 -16.78
C GLU A 169 10.67 1.01 -15.27
N VAL A 170 9.50 0.53 -14.82
CA VAL A 170 9.30 0.10 -13.43
C VAL A 170 10.26 -1.03 -13.06
N ARG A 171 10.37 -2.06 -13.90
CA ARG A 171 11.32 -3.17 -13.68
C ARG A 171 12.75 -2.67 -13.59
N ALA A 172 13.18 -1.85 -14.55
CA ALA A 172 14.56 -1.37 -14.62
C ALA A 172 14.94 -0.48 -13.43
N VAL A 173 14.06 0.45 -13.05
CA VAL A 173 14.28 1.36 -11.92
C VAL A 173 14.28 0.59 -10.60
N CYS A 174 13.33 -0.33 -10.40
CA CYS A 174 13.28 -1.14 -9.18
C CYS A 174 14.48 -2.09 -9.05
N ALA A 175 14.91 -2.72 -10.16
CA ALA A 175 16.09 -3.59 -10.17
C ALA A 175 17.37 -2.83 -9.82
N LYS A 176 17.52 -1.60 -10.34
CA LYS A 176 18.62 -0.71 -9.96
C LYS A 176 18.56 -0.32 -8.49
N ALA A 177 17.37 0.05 -7.99
CA ALA A 177 17.17 0.44 -6.61
C ALA A 177 17.46 -0.70 -5.62
N ALA A 178 17.02 -1.93 -5.93
CA ALA A 178 17.26 -3.10 -5.08
C ALA A 178 18.76 -3.38 -4.83
N LYS A 179 19.64 -3.05 -5.78
CA LYS A 179 21.09 -3.19 -5.61
C LYS A 179 21.67 -2.29 -4.52
N ALA A 180 21.00 -1.17 -4.18
CA ALA A 180 21.46 -0.28 -3.11
C ALA A 180 21.48 -0.95 -1.73
N PHE A 181 20.73 -2.03 -1.53
CA PHE A 181 20.83 -2.82 -0.29
C PHE A 181 22.17 -3.54 -0.15
N GLY A 182 22.85 -3.87 -1.27
CA GLY A 182 24.22 -4.39 -1.24
C GLY A 182 25.23 -3.39 -0.68
N GLU A 183 25.06 -2.09 -0.99
CA GLU A 183 25.88 -1.00 -0.42
C GLU A 183 25.70 -0.86 1.10
N LEU A 184 24.57 -1.34 1.63
CA LEU A 184 24.24 -1.37 3.05
C LEU A 184 24.69 -2.67 3.76
N GLY A 185 25.42 -3.54 3.04
CA GLY A 185 25.94 -4.81 3.57
C GLY A 185 24.94 -5.98 3.53
N CYS A 186 23.78 -5.82 2.89
CA CYS A 186 22.83 -6.93 2.72
C CYS A 186 23.31 -7.93 1.66
N ARG A 187 22.89 -9.19 1.81
CA ARG A 187 22.99 -10.22 0.77
C ARG A 187 21.72 -10.18 -0.08
N VAL A 188 21.82 -9.73 -1.32
CA VAL A 188 20.65 -9.53 -2.20
C VAL A 188 20.58 -10.65 -3.24
N ASP A 189 19.53 -11.45 -3.17
CA ASP A 189 19.24 -12.54 -4.12
C ASP A 189 18.08 -12.12 -5.03
N ALA A 190 18.26 -12.24 -6.35
CA ALA A 190 17.14 -12.16 -7.29
C ALA A 190 16.38 -13.50 -7.30
N VAL A 191 15.07 -13.47 -7.03
CA VAL A 191 14.24 -14.67 -6.90
C VAL A 191 12.91 -14.50 -7.61
N SER A 192 12.36 -15.64 -8.07
CA SER A 192 10.96 -15.76 -8.49
C SER A 192 10.31 -16.82 -7.60
N PRO A 193 9.54 -16.42 -6.56
CA PRO A 193 9.00 -17.34 -5.55
C PRO A 193 8.02 -18.39 -6.07
N ARG A 194 7.56 -18.28 -7.33
CA ARG A 194 6.57 -19.17 -7.97
C ARG A 194 5.29 -19.35 -7.15
N TRP A 195 4.84 -18.30 -6.50
CA TRP A 195 3.58 -18.35 -5.76
C TRP A 195 2.40 -18.42 -6.73
N PRO A 196 1.29 -19.10 -6.38
CA PRO A 196 0.04 -18.94 -7.10
C PRO A 196 -0.52 -17.54 -6.85
N SER A 197 -1.27 -17.00 -7.81
CA SER A 197 -1.93 -15.70 -7.65
C SER A 197 -2.96 -15.74 -6.51
N PRO A 198 -2.87 -14.85 -5.50
CA PRO A 198 -3.89 -14.74 -4.46
C PRO A 198 -5.06 -13.84 -4.86
N ARG A 199 -5.11 -13.40 -6.12
CA ARG A 199 -6.05 -12.37 -6.57
C ARG A 199 -7.50 -12.76 -6.30
N ASP A 200 -7.91 -13.96 -6.69
CA ASP A 200 -9.32 -14.35 -6.62
C ASP A 200 -9.84 -14.31 -5.18
N CYS A 201 -9.12 -14.91 -4.23
CA CYS A 201 -9.54 -14.90 -2.83
C CYS A 201 -9.42 -13.51 -2.20
N TRP A 202 -8.41 -12.70 -2.55
CA TRP A 202 -8.36 -11.30 -2.14
C TRP A 202 -9.58 -10.51 -2.63
N GLU A 203 -9.90 -10.62 -3.92
CA GLU A 203 -10.99 -9.89 -4.58
C GLU A 203 -12.33 -10.28 -3.98
N GLN A 204 -12.58 -11.58 -3.74
CA GLN A 204 -13.80 -12.03 -3.06
C GLN A 204 -13.94 -11.46 -1.65
N ILE A 205 -12.86 -11.40 -0.86
CA ILE A 205 -12.90 -10.85 0.50
C ILE A 205 -13.12 -9.33 0.48
N PHE A 206 -12.37 -8.62 -0.37
CA PHE A 206 -12.39 -7.16 -0.49
C PHE A 206 -13.75 -6.67 -1.01
N CYS A 207 -14.17 -7.18 -2.18
CA CYS A 207 -15.43 -6.80 -2.79
C CYS A 207 -16.63 -7.31 -1.98
N GLY A 208 -16.53 -8.51 -1.38
CA GLY A 208 -17.59 -9.08 -0.54
C GLY A 208 -18.00 -8.16 0.60
N GLY A 209 -17.04 -7.70 1.40
CA GLY A 209 -17.36 -6.83 2.54
C GLY A 209 -17.86 -5.44 2.13
N ILE A 210 -17.34 -4.86 1.05
CA ILE A 210 -17.85 -3.60 0.48
C ILE A 210 -19.28 -3.78 -0.03
N ALA A 211 -19.53 -4.83 -0.83
CA ALA A 211 -20.84 -5.11 -1.41
C ALA A 211 -21.90 -5.35 -0.33
N THR A 212 -21.59 -6.13 0.71
CA THR A 212 -22.51 -6.33 1.85
C THR A 212 -22.86 -5.03 2.54
N ARG A 213 -21.89 -4.14 2.77
CA ARG A 213 -22.14 -2.84 3.43
C ARG A 213 -22.92 -1.88 2.53
N MET A 214 -22.79 -2.01 1.22
CA MET A 214 -23.45 -1.16 0.24
C MET A 214 -24.82 -1.67 -0.24
N ALA A 215 -25.12 -2.95 -0.07
CA ALA A 215 -26.36 -3.57 -0.51
C ALA A 215 -27.64 -2.81 -0.08
N PRO A 216 -27.73 -2.23 1.15
CA PRO A 216 -28.90 -1.46 1.56
C PRO A 216 -29.16 -0.15 0.78
N TYR A 217 -28.24 0.27 -0.11
CA TYR A 217 -28.32 1.54 -0.85
C TYR A 217 -28.47 1.36 -2.36
N LEU A 218 -28.76 0.15 -2.84
CA LEU A 218 -28.82 -0.15 -4.28
C LEU A 218 -29.97 0.57 -5.02
N ASP A 219 -31.00 0.98 -4.30
CA ASP A 219 -32.09 1.83 -4.79
C ASP A 219 -31.60 3.24 -5.17
N ARG A 220 -30.46 3.68 -4.62
CA ARG A 220 -29.84 4.99 -4.87
C ARG A 220 -28.73 4.92 -5.91
N ARG A 221 -28.97 4.19 -7.02
CA ARG A 221 -27.97 3.94 -8.08
C ARG A 221 -27.27 5.19 -8.58
N GLU A 222 -28.00 6.29 -8.76
CA GLU A 222 -27.47 7.57 -9.27
C GLU A 222 -26.48 8.24 -8.30
N GLU A 223 -26.47 7.82 -7.03
CA GLU A 223 -25.59 8.33 -5.99
C GLU A 223 -24.36 7.43 -5.75
N ILE A 224 -24.23 6.33 -6.49
CA ILE A 224 -23.13 5.37 -6.37
C ILE A 224 -22.25 5.46 -7.62
N ASP A 225 -20.92 5.52 -7.44
CA ASP A 225 -19.99 5.50 -8.56
C ASP A 225 -20.28 4.29 -9.48
N PRO A 226 -20.37 4.47 -10.82
CA PRO A 226 -20.77 3.39 -11.72
C PRO A 226 -19.90 2.13 -11.61
N GLY A 227 -18.60 2.27 -11.37
CA GLY A 227 -17.71 1.13 -11.17
C GLY A 227 -17.92 0.42 -9.83
N LEU A 228 -18.20 1.15 -8.74
CA LEU A 228 -18.59 0.57 -7.46
C LEU A 228 -19.90 -0.20 -7.60
N TYR A 229 -20.90 0.38 -8.27
CA TYR A 229 -22.18 -0.27 -8.52
C TYR A 229 -22.01 -1.61 -9.25
N ARG A 230 -21.18 -1.66 -10.31
CA ARG A 230 -20.83 -2.90 -11.02
C ARG A 230 -20.20 -3.96 -10.11
N ILE A 231 -19.29 -3.56 -9.21
CA ILE A 231 -18.68 -4.48 -8.25
C ILE A 231 -19.74 -5.02 -7.29
N ILE A 232 -20.62 -4.18 -6.77
CA ILE A 232 -21.69 -4.61 -5.86
C ILE A 232 -22.60 -5.62 -6.56
N GLU A 233 -23.12 -5.30 -7.74
CA GLU A 233 -24.00 -6.20 -8.51
C GLU A 233 -23.34 -7.53 -8.83
N THR A 234 -22.08 -7.51 -9.27
CA THR A 234 -21.35 -8.74 -9.60
C THR A 234 -21.10 -9.58 -8.36
N THR A 235 -20.75 -8.94 -7.24
CA THR A 235 -20.43 -9.63 -5.99
C THR A 235 -21.65 -10.26 -5.36
N LEU A 236 -22.82 -9.59 -5.39
CA LEU A 236 -24.06 -10.11 -4.81
C LEU A 236 -24.65 -11.32 -5.56
N ARG A 237 -24.19 -11.59 -6.79
CA ARG A 237 -24.54 -12.82 -7.53
C ARG A 237 -23.77 -14.05 -7.04
N ASN A 238 -22.68 -13.86 -6.31
CA ASN A 238 -21.90 -14.98 -5.78
C ASN A 238 -22.65 -15.64 -4.61
N PRO A 239 -22.67 -16.98 -4.53
CA PRO A 239 -23.21 -17.64 -3.35
C PRO A 239 -22.35 -17.30 -2.12
N PRO A 240 -22.92 -17.18 -0.90
CA PRO A 240 -22.15 -16.90 0.31
C PRO A 240 -20.99 -17.87 0.56
N THR A 241 -21.13 -19.12 0.11
CA THR A 241 -20.07 -20.14 0.19
C THR A 241 -18.81 -19.75 -0.58
N LYS A 242 -18.89 -18.95 -1.65
CA LYS A 242 -17.72 -18.44 -2.37
C LYS A 242 -16.91 -17.45 -1.52
N TYR A 243 -17.59 -16.62 -0.73
CA TYR A 243 -16.94 -15.74 0.24
C TYR A 243 -16.26 -16.56 1.35
N VAL A 244 -16.93 -17.60 1.87
CA VAL A 244 -16.35 -18.51 2.88
C VAL A 244 -15.14 -19.26 2.31
N GLN A 245 -15.21 -19.75 1.07
CA GLN A 245 -14.09 -20.42 0.40
C GLN A 245 -12.87 -19.51 0.29
N ALA A 246 -13.07 -18.23 -0.05
CA ALA A 246 -11.98 -17.27 -0.13
C ALA A 246 -11.21 -17.10 1.20
N TRP A 247 -11.87 -17.29 2.35
CA TRP A 247 -11.19 -17.31 3.65
C TRP A 247 -10.32 -18.54 3.85
N PHE A 248 -10.78 -19.73 3.44
CA PHE A 248 -9.93 -20.93 3.44
C PHE A 248 -8.74 -20.77 2.50
N ASP A 249 -8.96 -20.22 1.31
CA ASP A 249 -7.90 -19.96 0.33
C ASP A 249 -6.88 -18.96 0.88
N ARG A 250 -7.33 -17.90 1.59
CA ARG A 250 -6.45 -16.96 2.30
C ARG A 250 -5.58 -17.67 3.34
N LEU A 251 -6.15 -18.59 4.12
CA LEU A 251 -5.42 -19.36 5.13
C LEU A 251 -4.40 -20.31 4.50
N ALA A 252 -4.74 -20.95 3.39
CA ALA A 252 -3.80 -21.76 2.62
C ALA A 252 -2.67 -20.90 2.04
N TRP A 253 -3.01 -19.75 1.46
CA TRP A 253 -2.04 -18.88 0.81
C TRP A 253 -1.01 -18.29 1.78
N TRP A 254 -1.36 -18.11 3.07
CA TRP A 254 -0.42 -17.69 4.13
C TRP A 254 0.86 -18.53 4.21
N GLN A 255 0.80 -19.82 3.86
CA GLN A 255 1.96 -20.71 3.92
C GLN A 255 3.10 -20.24 2.99
N HIS A 256 2.77 -19.57 1.88
CA HIS A 256 3.75 -19.09 0.91
C HIS A 256 4.70 -18.04 1.50
N PRO A 257 4.23 -16.86 1.95
CA PRO A 257 5.16 -15.89 2.50
C PRO A 257 5.68 -16.30 3.88
N ARG A 258 4.95 -17.12 4.67
CA ARG A 258 5.48 -17.67 5.93
C ARG A 258 6.78 -18.45 5.69
N ALA A 259 6.74 -19.45 4.80
CA ALA A 259 7.89 -20.26 4.45
C ALA A 259 9.00 -19.44 3.78
N PHE A 260 8.62 -18.45 2.97
CA PHE A 260 9.59 -17.55 2.34
C PHE A 260 10.44 -16.77 3.36
N PHE A 261 9.80 -16.21 4.39
CA PHE A 261 10.47 -15.41 5.41
C PHE A 261 11.30 -16.21 6.43
N GLU A 262 11.30 -17.54 6.36
CA GLU A 262 12.31 -18.36 7.05
C GLU A 262 13.69 -18.22 6.41
N ARG A 263 13.74 -17.93 5.10
CA ARG A 263 14.97 -17.81 4.31
C ARG A 263 15.43 -16.38 4.11
N TYR A 264 14.51 -15.42 4.15
CA TYR A 264 14.80 -14.00 3.90
C TYR A 264 14.34 -13.13 5.07
N ASP A 265 15.09 -12.05 5.32
CA ASP A 265 14.78 -11.06 6.35
C ASP A 265 13.75 -10.05 5.87
N PHE A 266 13.85 -9.66 4.60
CA PHE A 266 12.81 -8.88 3.94
C PHE A 266 12.80 -9.13 2.41
N LEU A 267 11.65 -8.85 1.80
CA LEU A 267 11.43 -8.86 0.36
C LEU A 267 11.44 -7.42 -0.17
N VAL A 268 12.04 -7.24 -1.34
CA VAL A 268 12.04 -6.01 -2.12
C VAL A 268 11.40 -6.30 -3.47
N THR A 269 10.45 -5.46 -3.89
CA THR A 269 9.66 -5.68 -5.11
C THR A 269 9.12 -4.34 -5.62
N PRO A 270 8.72 -4.18 -6.90
CA PRO A 270 7.97 -2.99 -7.31
C PRO A 270 6.75 -2.76 -6.40
N THR A 271 6.40 -1.49 -6.14
CA THR A 271 5.17 -1.23 -5.37
C THR A 271 3.93 -1.48 -6.23
N ILE A 272 3.95 -1.03 -7.48
CA ILE A 272 2.90 -1.22 -8.47
C ILE A 272 3.54 -1.59 -9.81
N ALA A 273 2.77 -2.19 -10.71
CA ALA A 273 3.31 -2.76 -11.94
C ALA A 273 3.44 -1.76 -13.09
N CYS A 274 2.89 -0.55 -12.96
CA CYS A 274 2.98 0.50 -13.97
C CYS A 274 3.13 1.89 -13.31
N PRO A 275 3.63 2.90 -14.05
CA PRO A 275 3.59 4.29 -13.61
C PRO A 275 2.16 4.79 -13.40
N PRO A 276 1.97 5.96 -12.75
CA PRO A 276 0.68 6.65 -12.69
C PRO A 276 -0.02 6.73 -14.05
N PHE A 277 -1.21 6.13 -14.15
CA PHE A 277 -2.04 6.18 -15.35
C PHE A 277 -2.93 7.44 -15.39
N ARG A 278 -3.65 7.65 -16.49
CA ARG A 278 -4.48 8.85 -16.72
C ARG A 278 -5.61 8.96 -15.68
N VAL A 279 -5.88 10.16 -15.21
CA VAL A 279 -7.03 10.43 -14.31
C VAL A 279 -8.37 10.06 -14.97
N GLY A 280 -9.36 9.72 -14.13
CA GLY A 280 -10.72 9.38 -14.58
C GLY A 280 -10.91 7.91 -14.98
N LEU A 281 -9.85 7.10 -14.94
CA LEU A 281 -9.92 5.65 -15.09
C LEU A 281 -10.01 4.98 -13.71
N ASP A 282 -10.84 3.93 -13.59
CA ASP A 282 -10.87 3.08 -12.38
C ASP A 282 -9.58 2.25 -12.27
N ASN A 283 -9.08 1.77 -13.42
CA ASN A 283 -7.90 0.93 -13.59
C ASN A 283 -7.27 1.21 -14.97
N PRO A 284 -5.95 0.99 -15.17
CA PRO A 284 -5.37 0.93 -16.50
C PRO A 284 -5.91 -0.31 -17.25
N THR A 285 -6.08 -0.17 -18.57
CA THR A 285 -6.52 -1.27 -19.45
C THR A 285 -5.35 -2.01 -20.09
N GLU A 286 -4.15 -1.43 -20.02
CA GLU A 286 -2.91 -2.02 -20.53
C GLU A 286 -1.71 -1.59 -19.68
N ILE A 287 -0.65 -2.39 -19.71
CA ILE A 287 0.67 -2.08 -19.13
C ILE A 287 1.69 -2.26 -20.24
N ALA A 288 2.38 -1.18 -20.63
CA ALA A 288 3.36 -1.17 -21.72
C ALA A 288 2.85 -1.86 -23.02
N GLY A 289 1.61 -1.54 -23.42
CA GLY A 289 0.95 -2.11 -24.61
C GLY A 289 0.41 -3.53 -24.46
N THR A 290 0.57 -4.16 -23.29
CA THR A 290 -0.04 -5.47 -22.99
C THR A 290 -1.41 -5.26 -22.34
N PRO A 291 -2.52 -5.75 -22.92
CA PRO A 291 -3.83 -5.66 -22.30
C PRO A 291 -3.85 -6.35 -20.94
N VAL A 292 -4.48 -5.71 -19.95
CA VAL A 292 -4.58 -6.25 -18.60
C VAL A 292 -6.00 -6.11 -18.04
N SER A 293 -6.32 -6.98 -17.09
CA SER A 293 -7.57 -6.92 -16.34
C SER A 293 -7.47 -5.94 -15.16
N ALA A 294 -8.61 -5.59 -14.54
CA ALA A 294 -8.64 -4.78 -13.33
C ALA A 294 -7.68 -5.34 -12.27
N TYR A 295 -7.10 -4.49 -11.40
CA TYR A 295 -6.14 -4.89 -10.36
C TYR A 295 -4.82 -5.54 -10.81
N ALA A 296 -4.62 -5.88 -12.09
CA ALA A 296 -3.35 -6.44 -12.59
C ALA A 296 -2.16 -5.47 -12.45
N TRP A 297 -2.43 -4.19 -12.16
CA TRP A 297 -1.44 -3.16 -11.92
C TRP A 297 -0.98 -3.03 -10.46
N ILE A 298 -1.66 -3.69 -9.49
CA ILE A 298 -1.32 -3.68 -8.06
C ILE A 298 -0.93 -5.06 -7.47
N PRO A 299 -0.41 -6.03 -8.24
CA PRO A 299 -0.27 -7.42 -7.80
C PRO A 299 0.74 -7.60 -6.67
N PHE A 300 1.61 -6.62 -6.46
CA PHE A 300 2.61 -6.61 -5.42
C PHE A 300 2.07 -6.20 -4.04
N THR A 301 0.88 -5.62 -3.93
CA THR A 301 0.43 -4.99 -2.67
C THR A 301 -0.56 -5.83 -1.87
N PHE A 302 -1.64 -6.27 -2.50
CA PHE A 302 -2.72 -7.02 -1.86
C PHE A 302 -2.31 -8.36 -1.21
N PRO A 303 -1.27 -9.09 -1.65
CA PRO A 303 -0.87 -10.32 -0.96
C PRO A 303 -0.55 -10.05 0.52
N PHE A 304 0.12 -8.93 0.80
CA PHE A 304 0.53 -8.55 2.16
C PHE A 304 -0.59 -7.91 2.99
N ASN A 305 -1.73 -7.57 2.38
CA ASN A 305 -2.97 -7.26 3.12
C ASN A 305 -3.62 -8.54 3.65
N MET A 306 -3.66 -9.58 2.81
CA MET A 306 -4.21 -10.87 3.21
C MET A 306 -3.42 -11.50 4.34
N THR A 307 -2.09 -11.40 4.30
CA THR A 307 -1.22 -12.10 5.24
C THR A 307 -0.71 -11.23 6.39
N GLY A 308 -0.93 -9.92 6.33
CA GLY A 308 -0.76 -8.99 7.46
C GLY A 308 0.68 -8.60 7.79
N GLN A 309 1.66 -8.91 6.93
CA GLN A 309 3.04 -8.44 7.07
C GLN A 309 3.13 -6.92 6.94
N PRO A 310 4.05 -6.26 7.66
CA PRO A 310 4.36 -4.85 7.41
C PRO A 310 5.00 -4.69 6.03
N ALA A 311 4.62 -3.64 5.33
CA ALA A 311 5.15 -3.29 4.02
C ALA A 311 5.21 -1.77 3.85
N ALA A 312 6.29 -1.26 3.28
CA ALA A 312 6.45 0.16 2.97
C ALA A 312 6.73 0.37 1.48
N SER A 313 6.30 1.50 0.93
CA SER A 313 6.75 2.01 -0.36
C SER A 313 7.74 3.16 -0.12
N VAL A 314 8.93 3.05 -0.71
CA VAL A 314 9.95 4.12 -0.76
C VAL A 314 10.06 4.64 -2.20
N PRO A 315 10.15 5.96 -2.42
CA PRO A 315 10.47 6.51 -3.74
C PRO A 315 11.85 6.02 -4.20
N CYS A 316 11.93 5.44 -5.39
CA CYS A 316 13.16 4.78 -5.86
C CYS A 316 13.66 5.27 -7.23
N GLY A 317 12.93 6.19 -7.86
CA GLY A 317 13.31 6.82 -9.12
C GLY A 317 12.10 7.39 -9.85
N PHE A 318 12.33 7.73 -11.12
CA PHE A 318 11.32 8.30 -12.00
C PHE A 318 11.35 7.59 -13.35
N THR A 319 10.22 7.59 -14.05
CA THR A 319 10.18 7.31 -15.49
C THR A 319 10.90 8.41 -16.28
N LYS A 320 11.16 8.16 -17.57
CA LYS A 320 11.66 9.18 -18.51
C LYS A 320 10.76 10.41 -18.57
N ASP A 321 9.45 10.22 -18.41
CA ASP A 321 8.44 11.28 -18.41
C ASP A 321 8.28 11.97 -17.03
N GLY A 322 9.17 11.69 -16.08
CA GLY A 322 9.19 12.36 -14.77
C GLY A 322 8.12 11.87 -13.79
N LEU A 323 7.53 10.68 -14.01
CA LEU A 323 6.57 10.11 -13.07
C LEU A 323 7.27 9.28 -11.98
N PRO A 324 6.92 9.43 -10.70
CA PRO A 324 7.55 8.67 -9.62
C PRO A 324 7.34 7.16 -9.73
N ILE A 325 8.34 6.40 -9.28
CA ILE A 325 8.30 4.95 -9.12
C ILE A 325 8.64 4.61 -7.66
N GLY A 326 7.85 3.72 -7.06
CA GLY A 326 8.04 3.24 -5.70
C GLY A 326 8.58 1.82 -5.64
N LEU A 327 9.57 1.60 -4.77
CA LEU A 327 10.05 0.27 -4.38
C LEU A 327 9.36 -0.14 -3.08
N GLN A 328 8.80 -1.34 -3.05
CA GLN A 328 8.16 -1.88 -1.88
C GLN A 328 9.14 -2.76 -1.08
N ILE A 329 9.16 -2.57 0.24
CA ILE A 329 9.93 -3.34 1.21
C ILE A 329 8.94 -4.05 2.14
N VAL A 330 9.01 -5.37 2.22
CA VAL A 330 8.08 -6.21 3.00
C VAL A 330 8.84 -7.03 4.02
N GLY A 331 8.46 -6.89 5.30
CA GLY A 331 9.09 -7.60 6.41
C GLY A 331 8.32 -8.85 6.83
N ARG A 332 8.84 -9.53 7.85
CA ARG A 332 8.12 -10.63 8.51
C ARG A 332 6.89 -10.10 9.23
N ARG A 333 5.88 -10.95 9.43
CA ARG A 333 4.70 -10.59 10.24
C ARG A 333 5.15 -10.10 11.61
N PHE A 334 4.67 -8.92 12.01
CA PHE A 334 5.01 -8.21 13.25
C PHE A 334 6.39 -7.56 13.32
N ASP A 335 7.20 -7.66 12.27
CA ASP A 335 8.52 -7.04 12.21
C ASP A 335 8.49 -5.69 11.49
N ASP A 336 7.70 -4.76 12.03
CA ASP A 336 7.61 -3.38 11.54
C ASP A 336 8.98 -2.67 11.61
N ALA A 337 9.82 -3.08 12.57
CA ALA A 337 11.14 -2.51 12.84
C ALA A 337 12.13 -2.75 11.70
N THR A 338 12.17 -3.98 11.15
CA THR A 338 13.03 -4.29 10.01
C THR A 338 12.61 -3.51 8.77
N VAL A 339 11.31 -3.36 8.52
CA VAL A 339 10.82 -2.56 7.37
C VAL A 339 11.23 -1.10 7.50
N LEU A 340 11.05 -0.50 8.68
CA LEU A 340 11.47 0.88 8.94
C LEU A 340 12.98 1.07 8.82
N ARG A 341 13.77 0.13 9.38
CA ARG A 341 15.23 0.15 9.31
C ARG A 341 15.73 0.03 7.87
N ALA A 342 15.17 -0.90 7.10
CA ALA A 342 15.49 -1.08 5.69
C ALA A 342 15.11 0.16 4.87
N SER A 343 13.94 0.74 5.14
CA SER A 343 13.49 1.98 4.50
C SER A 343 14.44 3.15 4.79
N ALA A 344 14.84 3.34 6.06
CA ALA A 344 15.77 4.41 6.45
C ALA A 344 17.18 4.17 5.91
N GLY A 345 17.62 2.92 5.84
CA GLY A 345 18.87 2.55 5.18
C GLY A 345 18.87 2.95 3.71
N PHE A 346 17.80 2.60 3.00
CA PHE A 346 17.62 2.96 1.59
C PHE A 346 17.55 4.48 1.41
N GLU A 347 16.78 5.20 2.24
CA GLU A 347 16.67 6.67 2.22
C GLU A 347 18.04 7.37 2.35
N ARG A 348 18.94 6.86 3.21
CA ARG A 348 20.28 7.45 3.37
C ARG A 348 21.14 7.34 2.12
N VAL A 349 21.09 6.20 1.41
CA VAL A 349 21.92 5.97 0.22
C VAL A 349 21.23 6.42 -1.07
N ARG A 350 19.91 6.61 -1.05
CA ARG A 350 19.07 7.07 -2.17
C ARG A 350 18.05 8.10 -1.68
N PRO A 351 18.48 9.31 -1.29
CA PRO A 351 17.57 10.33 -0.76
C PRO A 351 16.62 10.87 -1.84
N TRP A 352 15.35 11.05 -1.48
CA TRP A 352 14.31 11.61 -2.37
C TRP A 352 13.65 12.88 -1.82
N ALA A 353 13.88 13.24 -0.55
CA ALA A 353 13.14 14.31 0.12
C ALA A 353 13.25 15.67 -0.58
N GLN A 354 14.36 15.91 -1.28
CA GLN A 354 14.67 17.10 -2.07
C GLN A 354 14.01 17.15 -3.46
N GLN A 355 13.36 16.07 -3.89
CA GLN A 355 12.65 16.03 -5.18
C GLN A 355 11.25 16.60 -4.98
N HIS A 356 10.89 17.64 -5.73
CA HIS A 356 9.60 18.31 -5.62
C HIS A 356 8.82 18.20 -6.93
N PRO A 357 7.49 18.01 -6.87
CA PRO A 357 6.67 18.12 -8.05
C PRO A 357 6.78 19.52 -8.68
N PRO A 358 6.66 19.64 -10.01
CA PRO A 358 6.77 20.93 -10.71
C PRO A 358 5.47 21.73 -10.64
N LEU A 359 4.90 21.89 -9.43
CA LEU A 359 3.77 22.78 -9.19
C LEU A 359 4.26 24.21 -9.01
N GLU A 360 3.56 25.17 -9.64
CA GLU A 360 3.79 26.61 -9.45
C GLU A 360 3.30 27.12 -8.08
#